data_AF-A0A3M1ZJE2-F1
#
_entry.id   AF-A0A3M1ZJE2-F1
#
_cell.length_a   1.000
_cell.length_b   1.000
_cell.length_c   1.000
_cell.angle_alpha   90.00
_cell.angle_beta   90.00
_cell.angle_gamma   90.00
#
_symmetry.space_group_name_H-M   'P 1'
#
loop_
_entity.id
_entity.type
_entity.pdbx_description
1 polymer ?
#
loop_
_entity_poly.entity_id
_entity_poly.type
_entity_poly.pdbx_seq_one_letter_code
_entity_poly.pdbx_strand_id
1 'polypeptide(L)'
;MADYTPGELMIARAAREIRDGELVFVGMRLPLLAFLLARSTHAPRAVGLFENGVLRDAPASDPLITMSDPPNLRGARMCMGMELAMGLLQSGRVDLGFIGGAEIDRFGNLNTT
;
A
#
# COMPACT_ATOMS: atom_id res chain seq x y z
N MET A 1 -21.54 -18.95 12.14
CA MET A 1 -20.13 -18.54 11.93
C MET A 1 -20.17 -17.29 11.06
N ALA A 2 -19.27 -16.33 11.25
CA ALA A 2 -19.28 -15.14 10.41
C ALA A 2 -18.91 -15.50 8.96
N ASP A 3 -19.57 -14.88 7.98
CA ASP A 3 -19.51 -15.24 6.55
C ASP A 3 -18.31 -14.57 5.84
N TYR A 4 -17.14 -14.63 6.47
CA TYR A 4 -15.89 -14.07 5.95
C TYR A 4 -14.68 -14.84 6.49
N THR A 5 -13.59 -14.82 5.73
CA THR A 5 -12.31 -15.38 6.12
C THR A 5 -11.52 -14.42 7.04
N PRO A 6 -10.62 -14.94 7.90
CA PRO A 6 -9.74 -14.08 8.69
C PRO A 6 -8.90 -13.11 7.85
N GLY A 7 -8.53 -13.48 6.63
CA GLY A 7 -7.78 -12.62 5.70
C GLY A 7 -8.62 -11.44 5.22
N GLU A 8 -9.88 -11.66 4.86
CA GLU A 8 -10.80 -10.57 4.48
C GLU A 8 -11.05 -9.62 5.64
N LEU A 9 -11.18 -10.14 6.88
CA LEU A 9 -11.27 -9.29 8.06
C LEU A 9 -10.01 -8.43 8.21
N MET A 10 -8.82 -9.01 8.10
CA MET A 10 -7.55 -8.27 8.21
C MET A 10 -7.45 -7.17 7.14
N ILE A 11 -7.78 -7.47 5.89
CA ILE A 11 -7.80 -6.51 4.78
C ILE A 11 -8.80 -5.39 5.06
N ALA A 12 -10.02 -5.72 5.48
CA ALA A 12 -11.06 -4.74 5.78
C ALA A 12 -10.69 -3.83 6.96
N ARG A 13 -9.96 -4.34 7.97
CA ARG A 13 -9.45 -3.52 9.08
C ARG A 13 -8.31 -2.63 8.62
N ALA A 14 -7.33 -3.17 7.90
CA ALA A 14 -6.21 -2.39 7.37
C ALA A 14 -6.68 -1.28 6.41
N ALA A 15 -7.68 -1.56 5.56
CA ALA A 15 -8.25 -0.58 4.65
C ALA A 15 -8.83 0.64 5.38
N ARG A 16 -9.40 0.46 6.58
CA ARG A 16 -10.00 1.55 7.38
C ARG A 16 -8.97 2.47 8.02
N GLU A 17 -7.70 2.07 8.06
CA GLU A 17 -6.62 2.95 8.54
C GLU A 17 -6.26 4.02 7.48
N ILE A 18 -6.62 3.80 6.21
CA ILE A 18 -6.35 4.71 5.10
C ILE A 18 -7.47 5.76 5.02
N ARG A 19 -7.11 7.04 5.08
CA ARG A 19 -8.06 8.14 4.90
C ARG A 19 -8.08 8.63 3.46
N ASP A 20 -9.21 9.23 3.08
CA ASP A 20 -9.35 9.81 1.75
C ASP A 20 -8.35 10.96 1.52
N GLY A 21 -7.56 10.84 0.45
CA GLY A 21 -6.55 11.83 0.07
C GLY A 21 -5.14 11.59 0.64
N GLU A 22 -4.93 10.55 1.45
CA GLU A 22 -3.61 10.20 1.98
C GLU A 22 -2.69 9.63 0.89
N LEU A 23 -1.40 9.94 1.01
CA LEU A 23 -0.31 9.27 0.30
C LEU A 23 0.12 8.04 1.10
N VAL A 24 -0.22 6.87 0.59
CA VAL A 24 0.00 5.58 1.23
C VAL A 24 1.24 4.91 0.63
N PHE A 25 2.19 4.49 1.46
CA PHE A 25 3.29 3.63 1.04
C PHE A 25 2.84 2.17 1.01
N VAL A 26 2.63 1.66 -0.21
CA VAL A 26 1.94 0.39 -0.47
C VAL A 26 2.95 -0.74 -0.68
N GLY A 27 2.86 -1.76 0.18
CA GLY A 27 3.53 -3.03 0.01
C GLY A 27 2.77 -4.00 -0.91
N MET A 28 3.32 -5.19 -1.13
CA MET A 28 2.66 -6.25 -1.93
C MET A 28 1.75 -7.15 -1.09
N ARG A 29 0.84 -7.88 -1.76
CA ARG A 29 -0.09 -8.86 -1.16
C ARG A 29 -1.21 -8.20 -0.32
N LEU A 30 -1.28 -8.47 0.98
CA LEU A 30 -2.39 -8.01 1.84
C LEU A 30 -2.47 -6.47 1.93
N PRO A 31 -1.35 -5.73 2.13
CA PRO A 31 -1.34 -4.27 2.03
C PRO A 31 -1.90 -3.72 0.71
N LEU A 32 -1.55 -4.34 -0.43
CA LEU A 32 -2.08 -3.93 -1.73
C LEU A 32 -3.60 -4.09 -1.77
N LEU A 33 -4.14 -5.21 -1.29
CA LEU A 33 -5.59 -5.43 -1.24
C LEU A 33 -6.29 -4.44 -0.30
N ALA A 34 -5.67 -4.10 0.83
CA ALA A 34 -6.21 -3.09 1.75
C ALA A 34 -6.29 -1.71 1.09
N PHE A 35 -5.23 -1.30 0.39
CA PHE A 35 -5.21 -0.06 -0.38
C PHE A 35 -6.28 -0.04 -1.47
N LEU A 36 -6.38 -1.10 -2.28
CA LEU A 36 -7.39 -1.21 -3.34
C LEU A 36 -8.82 -1.21 -2.78
N LEU A 37 -9.05 -1.87 -1.64
CA LEU A 37 -10.34 -1.87 -0.96
C LEU A 37 -10.69 -0.47 -0.42
N ALA A 38 -9.75 0.22 0.23
CA ALA A 38 -9.99 1.57 0.74
C ALA A 38 -10.40 2.51 -0.40
N ARG A 39 -9.66 2.46 -1.51
CA ARG A 39 -9.93 3.28 -2.69
C ARG A 39 -11.24 2.99 -3.41
N SER A 40 -11.62 1.73 -3.48
CA SER A 40 -12.90 1.32 -4.09
C SER A 40 -14.12 1.58 -3.19
N THR A 41 -13.90 2.02 -1.94
CA THR A 41 -14.99 2.20 -0.95
C THR A 41 -15.07 3.62 -0.40
N HIS A 42 -14.12 4.03 0.45
CA HIS A 42 -14.25 5.24 1.28
C HIS A 42 -13.13 6.26 1.09
N ALA A 43 -12.02 5.88 0.44
CA ALA A 43 -10.85 6.71 0.19
C ALA A 43 -10.51 6.85 -1.31
N PRO A 44 -11.45 7.25 -2.18
CA PRO A 44 -11.24 7.27 -3.64
C PRO A 44 -10.07 8.14 -4.10
N ARG A 45 -9.70 9.17 -3.32
CA ARG A 45 -8.60 10.09 -3.61
C ARG A 45 -7.27 9.70 -2.96
N ALA A 46 -7.19 8.60 -2.22
CA ALA A 46 -5.91 8.10 -1.71
C ALA A 46 -4.98 7.73 -2.89
N VAL A 47 -3.68 7.94 -2.69
CA VAL A 47 -2.63 7.73 -3.69
C VAL A 47 -1.65 6.69 -3.16
N GLY A 48 -1.30 5.71 -3.99
CA GLY A 48 -0.35 4.65 -3.65
C GLY A 48 1.04 5.01 -4.15
N LEU A 49 2.02 4.94 -3.26
CA LEU A 49 3.45 5.04 -3.53
C LEU A 49 4.09 3.67 -3.29
N PHE A 50 4.73 3.11 -4.32
CA PHE A 50 5.44 1.83 -4.24
C PHE A 50 6.95 2.05 -4.04
N GLU A 51 7.63 1.07 -3.44
CA GLU A 51 9.05 1.16 -3.08
C GLU A 51 9.97 1.40 -4.29
N ASN A 52 9.56 0.87 -5.45
CA ASN A 52 10.27 1.03 -6.72
C ASN A 52 10.01 2.39 -7.39
N GLY A 53 9.31 3.32 -6.73
CA GLY A 53 9.05 4.67 -7.24
C GLY A 53 7.82 4.79 -8.12
N VAL A 54 6.94 3.79 -8.17
CA VAL A 54 5.67 3.92 -8.90
C VAL A 54 4.67 4.70 -8.05
N LEU A 55 4.03 5.72 -8.63
CA LEU A 55 2.96 6.49 -8.01
C LEU A 55 1.64 6.26 -8.75
N ARG A 56 0.60 5.80 -8.04
CA ARG A 56 -0.71 5.49 -8.62
C ARG A 56 -1.87 6.09 -7.85
N ASP A 57 -2.78 6.70 -8.58
CA ASP A 57 -4.11 7.11 -8.11
C ASP A 57 -5.22 6.32 -8.84
N ALA A 58 -4.89 5.16 -9.43
CA ALA A 58 -5.83 4.22 -10.03
C ALA A 58 -5.36 2.78 -9.77
N PRO A 59 -6.25 1.81 -9.54
CA PRO A 59 -5.89 0.39 -9.57
C PRO A 59 -5.16 0.02 -10.87
N ALA A 60 -4.32 -1.01 -10.82
CA ALA A 60 -3.78 -1.62 -12.03
C ALA A 60 -4.91 -2.31 -12.83
N SER A 61 -4.76 -2.40 -14.16
CA SER A 61 -5.75 -3.07 -15.01
C SER A 61 -5.82 -4.58 -14.79
N ASP A 62 -4.70 -5.16 -14.33
CA ASP A 62 -4.51 -6.59 -14.18
C ASP A 62 -3.86 -6.90 -12.82
N PRO A 63 -3.96 -8.14 -12.33
CA PRO A 63 -3.34 -8.55 -11.07
C PRO A 63 -1.82 -8.33 -11.06
N LEU A 64 -1.30 -7.95 -9.89
CA LEU A 64 0.12 -7.71 -9.67
C LEU A 64 0.74 -8.87 -8.90
N ILE A 65 1.80 -9.45 -9.45
CA ILE A 65 2.68 -10.43 -8.80
C ILE A 65 3.84 -9.70 -8.12
N THR A 66 4.41 -8.70 -8.79
CA THR A 66 5.47 -7.81 -8.28
C THR A 66 5.15 -6.34 -8.53
N MET A 67 5.80 -5.44 -7.78
CA MET A 67 5.65 -3.99 -7.93
C MET A 67 6.08 -3.48 -9.30
N SER A 68 6.95 -4.22 -10.00
CA SER A 68 7.49 -3.82 -11.30
C SER A 68 6.75 -4.45 -12.48
N ASP A 69 5.61 -5.11 -12.25
CA ASP A 69 4.84 -5.71 -13.33
C ASP A 69 4.30 -4.62 -14.28
N PRO A 70 4.22 -4.90 -15.59
CA PRO A 70 3.73 -3.94 -16.57
C PRO A 70 2.38 -3.27 -16.23
N PRO A 71 1.37 -3.98 -15.66
CA PRO A 71 0.11 -3.35 -15.26
C PRO A 71 0.27 -2.32 -14.13
N ASN A 72 1.29 -2.45 -13.27
CA ASN A 72 1.57 -1.45 -12.23
C ASN A 72 2.24 -0.20 -12.80
N LEU A 73 3.01 -0.34 -13.89
CA LEU A 73 3.65 0.79 -14.57
C LEU A 73 2.66 1.50 -15.51
N ARG A 74 1.87 0.73 -16.25
CA ARG A 74 0.92 1.25 -17.23
C ARG A 74 -0.20 2.02 -16.54
N GLY A 75 -0.40 3.28 -16.93
CA GLY A 75 -1.39 4.16 -16.33
C GLY A 75 -1.04 4.66 -14.93
N ALA A 76 0.20 4.44 -14.46
CA ALA A 76 0.70 5.13 -13.28
C ALA A 76 0.77 6.64 -13.54
N ARG A 77 0.62 7.44 -12.49
CA ARG A 77 0.76 8.90 -12.59
C ARG A 77 2.19 9.30 -12.83
N MET A 78 3.11 8.57 -12.22
CA MET A 78 4.54 8.81 -12.33
C MET A 78 5.28 7.50 -12.06
N CYS A 79 6.36 7.28 -12.79
CA CYS A 79 7.37 6.27 -12.48
C CYS A 79 8.67 7.02 -12.22
N MET A 80 9.14 6.98 -10.98
CA MET A 80 10.40 7.58 -10.51
C MET A 80 11.32 6.49 -9.99
N GLY A 81 12.53 6.88 -9.57
CA GLY A 81 13.43 5.98 -8.88
C GLY A 81 13.10 5.84 -7.39
N MET A 82 13.69 4.81 -6.78
CA MET A 82 13.57 4.52 -5.35
C MET A 82 14.03 5.69 -4.49
N GLU A 83 15.03 6.45 -4.93
CA GLU A 83 15.56 7.62 -4.22
C GLU A 83 14.50 8.69 -3.95
N LEU A 84 13.58 8.91 -4.89
CA LEU A 84 12.49 9.87 -4.71
C LEU A 84 11.40 9.31 -3.79
N ALA A 85 11.06 8.02 -3.90
CA ALA A 85 10.14 7.37 -2.97
C ALA A 85 10.64 7.45 -1.52
N MET A 86 11.92 7.15 -1.31
CA MET A 86 12.57 7.27 -0.01
C MET A 86 12.66 8.72 0.47
N GLY A 87 12.90 9.67 -0.44
CA GLY A 87 12.89 11.10 -0.12
C GLY A 87 11.50 11.60 0.34
N LEU A 88 10.41 11.08 -0.23
CA LEU A 88 9.05 11.39 0.23
C LEU A 88 8.78 10.84 1.63
N LEU A 89 9.22 9.62 1.92
CA LEU A 89 9.16 9.03 3.27
C LEU A 89 9.97 9.87 4.27
N GLN A 90 11.23 10.16 3.94
CA GLN A 90 12.14 10.91 4.82
C GLN A 90 11.66 12.33 5.10
N SER A 91 11.03 12.98 4.12
CA SER A 91 10.48 14.33 4.26
C SER A 91 9.10 14.39 4.93
N GLY A 92 8.57 13.24 5.38
CA GLY A 92 7.28 13.17 6.08
C GLY A 92 6.07 13.49 5.18
N ARG A 93 6.20 13.28 3.86
CA ARG A 93 5.12 13.51 2.89
C ARG A 93 4.22 12.29 2.69
N VAL A 94 4.63 11.13 3.18
CA VAL A 94 3.84 9.90 3.21
C VAL A 94 3.07 9.87 4.53
N ASP A 95 1.76 9.68 4.45
CA ASP A 95 0.87 9.73 5.62
C ASP A 95 0.81 8.39 6.35
N LEU A 96 0.85 7.28 5.60
CA LEU A 96 0.69 5.93 6.12
C LEU A 96 1.53 4.92 5.34
N GLY A 97 2.04 3.88 6.01
CA GLY A 97 2.69 2.75 5.36
C GLY A 97 2.36 1.44 6.07
N PHE A 98 2.33 0.34 5.31
CA PHE A 98 2.22 -1.01 5.86
C PHE A 98 3.55 -1.72 5.75
N ILE A 99 3.97 -2.36 6.83
CA ILE A 99 5.17 -3.20 6.85
C ILE A 99 4.84 -4.54 7.51
N GLY A 100 5.36 -5.61 6.93
CA GLY A 100 5.31 -6.96 7.51
C GLY A 100 6.67 -7.33 8.07
N GLY A 101 6.70 -8.24 9.05
CA GLY A 101 7.93 -8.81 9.58
C GLY A 101 7.70 -10.17 10.22
N ALA A 102 8.78 -10.85 10.55
CA ALA A 102 8.74 -12.16 11.20
C ALA A 102 8.38 -12.02 12.68
N GLU A 103 8.93 -11.00 13.34
CA GLU A 103 8.76 -10.77 14.77
C GLU A 103 8.52 -9.30 15.03
N ILE A 104 7.68 -9.01 16.02
CA ILE A 104 7.43 -7.67 16.54
C ILE A 104 7.46 -7.72 18.06
N ASP A 105 8.13 -6.76 18.69
CA ASP A 105 8.14 -6.65 20.15
C ASP A 105 7.05 -5.69 20.65
N ARG A 106 6.92 -5.58 21.98
CA ARG A 106 5.91 -4.72 22.63
C ARG A 106 6.12 -3.21 22.40
N PHE A 107 7.27 -2.81 21.87
CA PHE A 107 7.61 -1.41 21.58
C PHE A 107 7.45 -1.07 20.10
N GLY A 108 7.10 -2.05 19.25
CA GLY A 108 6.94 -1.88 17.82
C GLY A 108 8.24 -2.05 17.03
N ASN A 109 9.32 -2.54 17.64
CA ASN A 109 10.51 -2.91 16.87
C ASN A 109 10.19 -4.16 16.04
N LEU A 110 10.56 -4.13 14.76
CA LEU A 110 10.22 -5.15 13.79
C LEU A 110 11.47 -5.85 13.25
N ASN A 111 11.46 -7.18 13.24
CA ASN A 111 12.49 -7.98 12.59
C ASN A 111 12.03 -8.46 11.20
N THR A 112 12.87 -8.19 10.19
CA THR A 112 12.64 -8.55 8.78
C THR A 112 13.85 -9.20 8.10
N THR A 113 14.96 -9.41 8.83
CA THR A 113 16.21 -10.01 8.30
C THR A 113 16.17 -11.53 8.43
#